data_AF-A0A6N6KM55-F1
#
_entry.id   AF-A0A6N6KM55-F1
#
_cell.length_a   1.000
_cell.length_b   1.000
_cell.length_c   1.000
_cell.angle_alpha   90.00
_cell.angle_beta   90.00
_cell.angle_gamma   90.00
#
_symmetry.space_group_name_H-M   'P 1'
#
loop_
_entity.id
_entity.type
_entity.pdbx_description
1 polymer ?
#
loop_
_entity_poly.entity_id
_entity_poly.type
_entity_poly.pdbx_seq_one_letter_code
_entity_poly.pdbx_strand_id
1 'polypeptide(L)'
;DTLSYGVHLSIMGVKVVAIPKTMDNDVPGTDYCIGFSTCVTPTISMTNSLRTAAGSHERIMVLEVFGRYAGFTAMLPTMAGAANRCVIPEFEFDLDHLTEILVEDRRNNPSNYSILLVSEGAKYIGAEMQFQDAERDAFGHAKLGGIGKIVGDAIKTRTPKFNNGKRINIIEQKLGYLTRCGDPDAVDSIVPMAYGNLALDLIIKGVHGRLVVLKNGRYDNLPIEVVTSSNKVVDVTKHYNTDRLRPFYHSFEMLPQFIMT
;
A
#
# COMPACT_ATOMS: atom_id res chain seq x y z
N ASP A 1 7.43 12.15 -9.88
CA ASP A 1 7.48 12.49 -11.32
C ASP A 1 6.65 13.72 -11.69
N THR A 2 5.33 13.65 -11.92
CA THR A 2 4.55 14.83 -12.37
C THR A 2 4.54 15.99 -11.38
N LEU A 3 4.27 15.72 -10.10
CA LEU A 3 4.25 16.77 -9.06
C LEU A 3 5.65 17.38 -8.85
N SER A 4 6.70 16.56 -8.89
CA SER A 4 8.10 17.01 -8.80
C SER A 4 8.46 17.93 -9.98
N TYR A 5 7.97 17.61 -11.19
CA TYR A 5 8.13 18.50 -12.34
C TYR A 5 7.30 19.79 -12.19
N GLY A 6 6.11 19.71 -11.58
CA GLY A 6 5.32 20.88 -11.20
C GLY A 6 6.06 21.82 -10.26
N VAL A 7 6.80 21.29 -9.27
CA VAL A 7 7.70 22.08 -8.41
C VAL A 7 8.77 22.78 -9.25
N HIS A 8 9.43 22.05 -10.15
CA HIS A 8 10.45 22.62 -11.03
C HIS A 8 9.91 23.78 -11.87
N LEU A 9 8.74 23.61 -12.50
CA LEU A 9 8.09 24.67 -13.26
C LEU A 9 7.73 25.89 -12.39
N SER A 10 7.25 25.66 -11.17
CA SER A 10 6.95 26.72 -10.20
C SER A 10 8.21 27.54 -9.86
N ILE A 11 9.34 26.87 -9.64
CA ILE A 11 10.64 27.53 -9.39
C ILE A 11 11.09 28.37 -10.60
N MET A 12 10.78 27.92 -11.82
CA MET A 12 11.05 28.68 -13.05
C MET A 12 10.07 29.85 -13.28
N GLY A 13 9.15 30.11 -12.35
CA GLY A 13 8.19 31.22 -12.44
C GLY A 13 6.91 30.89 -13.21
N VAL A 14 6.68 29.63 -13.58
CA VAL A 14 5.41 29.19 -14.16
C VAL A 14 4.34 29.16 -13.07
N LYS A 15 3.16 29.69 -13.38
CA LYS A 15 2.02 29.68 -12.46
C LYS A 15 1.44 28.27 -12.36
N VAL A 16 1.71 27.57 -11.27
CA VAL A 16 1.28 26.18 -11.06
C VAL A 16 0.30 26.07 -9.89
N VAL A 17 -0.74 25.26 -10.05
CA VAL A 17 -1.54 24.71 -8.95
C VAL A 17 -1.58 23.19 -9.14
N ALA A 18 -1.24 22.44 -8.10
CA ALA A 18 -1.09 21.00 -8.15
C ALA A 18 -2.20 20.29 -7.36
N ILE A 19 -2.60 19.11 -7.87
CA ILE A 19 -3.56 18.21 -7.23
C ILE A 19 -2.91 16.84 -7.06
N PRO A 20 -2.86 16.26 -5.85
CA PRO A 20 -2.13 15.03 -5.59
C PRO A 20 -2.91 13.80 -6.10
N LYS A 21 -2.29 13.03 -6.98
CA LYS A 21 -2.83 11.78 -7.53
C LYS A 21 -1.78 10.69 -7.45
N THR A 22 -2.05 9.66 -6.66
CA THR A 22 -1.24 8.44 -6.50
C THR A 22 -2.10 7.42 -5.78
N MET A 23 -2.02 6.14 -6.18
CA MET A 23 -2.71 5.07 -5.44
C MET A 23 -1.92 4.62 -4.22
N ASP A 24 -0.63 4.95 -4.15
CA ASP A 24 0.22 4.57 -3.03
C ASP A 24 0.00 5.52 -1.85
N ASN A 25 -0.68 6.65 -2.05
CA ASN A 25 -0.92 7.70 -1.05
C ASN A 25 0.35 8.26 -0.41
N ASP A 26 1.39 8.42 -1.23
CA ASP A 26 2.76 8.73 -0.85
C ASP A 26 3.18 10.19 -1.14
N VAL A 27 2.22 11.10 -1.39
CA VAL A 27 2.53 12.54 -1.54
C VAL A 27 2.68 13.20 -0.16
N PRO A 28 3.83 13.85 0.13
CA PRO A 28 4.04 14.56 1.38
C PRO A 28 3.06 15.73 1.59
N GLY A 29 2.69 15.97 2.85
CA GLY A 29 1.88 17.11 3.27
C GLY A 29 0.36 16.94 3.12
N THR A 30 -0.10 15.84 2.53
CA THR A 30 -1.53 15.48 2.45
C THR A 30 -1.78 14.11 3.05
N ASP A 31 -2.87 13.95 3.77
CA ASP A 31 -3.40 12.68 4.29
C ASP A 31 -3.90 11.80 3.12
N TYR A 32 -4.37 12.41 2.03
CA TYR A 32 -5.06 11.70 0.95
C TYR A 32 -4.67 12.14 -0.45
N CYS A 33 -4.55 11.16 -1.35
CA CYS A 33 -4.28 11.32 -2.76
C CYS A 33 -5.37 10.64 -3.59
N ILE A 34 -5.70 11.24 -4.74
CA ILE A 34 -6.73 10.73 -5.63
C ILE A 34 -6.34 9.35 -6.19
N GLY A 35 -7.28 8.41 -6.09
CA GLY A 35 -7.19 7.01 -6.49
C GLY A 35 -6.82 6.06 -5.35
N PHE A 36 -6.51 6.56 -4.15
CA PHE A 36 -6.08 5.70 -3.05
C PHE A 36 -7.21 4.81 -2.54
N SER A 37 -8.38 5.37 -2.24
CA SER A 37 -9.48 4.57 -1.71
C SER A 37 -10.05 3.63 -2.77
N THR A 38 -10.09 4.05 -4.04
CA THR A 38 -10.44 3.18 -5.18
C THR A 38 -9.42 2.06 -5.43
N CYS A 39 -8.21 2.14 -4.87
CA CYS A 39 -7.28 1.02 -4.85
C CYS A 39 -7.57 0.07 -3.67
N VAL A 40 -7.83 0.64 -2.48
CA VAL A 40 -8.06 -0.08 -1.22
C VAL A 40 -9.38 -0.85 -1.23
N THR A 41 -10.46 -0.23 -1.73
CA THR A 41 -11.81 -0.81 -1.74
C THR A 41 -11.88 -2.12 -2.56
N PRO A 42 -11.43 -2.16 -3.83
CA PRO A 42 -11.33 -3.41 -4.58
C PRO A 42 -10.37 -4.41 -3.97
N THR A 43 -9.26 -3.98 -3.37
CA THR A 43 -8.33 -4.88 -2.67
C THR A 43 -9.04 -5.64 -1.55
N ILE A 44 -9.81 -4.95 -0.71
CA ILE A 44 -10.61 -5.58 0.35
C ILE A 44 -11.67 -6.51 -0.25
N SER A 45 -12.41 -6.04 -1.24
CA SER A 45 -13.49 -6.80 -1.89
C SER A 45 -12.99 -8.10 -2.52
N MET A 46 -11.96 -8.02 -3.37
CA MET A 46 -11.35 -9.17 -4.04
C MET A 46 -10.75 -10.15 -3.03
N THR A 47 -10.08 -9.66 -1.99
CA THR A 47 -9.56 -10.52 -0.93
C THR A 47 -10.68 -11.32 -0.27
N ASN A 48 -11.81 -10.68 0.03
CA ASN A 48 -12.97 -11.34 0.61
C ASN A 48 -13.61 -12.34 -0.36
N SER A 49 -13.72 -12.03 -1.65
CA SER A 49 -14.21 -12.96 -2.67
C SER A 49 -13.33 -14.22 -2.78
N LEU A 50 -12.01 -14.07 -2.63
CA LEU A 50 -11.06 -15.17 -2.72
C LEU A 50 -10.99 -16.03 -1.43
N ARG A 51 -11.54 -15.58 -0.30
CA ARG A 51 -11.58 -16.34 0.96
C ARG A 51 -12.19 -17.72 0.80
N THR A 52 -13.28 -17.82 0.05
CA THR A 52 -13.96 -19.10 -0.20
C THR A 52 -13.01 -20.09 -0.89
N ALA A 53 -12.26 -19.63 -1.89
CA ALA A 53 -11.26 -20.47 -2.57
C ALA A 53 -10.10 -20.88 -1.64
N ALA A 54 -9.67 -19.99 -0.75
CA ALA A 54 -8.65 -20.31 0.25
C ALA A 54 -9.14 -21.37 1.26
N GLY A 55 -10.38 -21.22 1.75
CA GLY A 55 -11.01 -22.13 2.71
C GLY A 55 -11.33 -23.52 2.14
N SER A 56 -11.76 -23.62 0.88
CA SER A 56 -12.09 -24.91 0.25
C SER A 56 -10.89 -25.84 0.04
N HIS A 57 -9.67 -25.34 0.18
CA HIS A 57 -8.45 -26.12 -0.02
C HIS A 57 -7.44 -25.98 1.12
N GLU A 58 -7.85 -25.35 2.22
CA GLU A 58 -7.04 -25.10 3.41
C GLU A 58 -5.65 -24.50 3.12
N ARG A 59 -5.61 -23.42 2.32
CA ARG A 59 -4.37 -22.84 1.77
C ARG A 59 -3.92 -21.59 2.51
N ILE A 60 -2.67 -21.18 2.30
CA ILE A 60 -2.23 -19.81 2.57
C ILE A 60 -2.42 -19.02 1.29
N MET A 61 -3.12 -17.89 1.35
CA MET A 61 -3.32 -17.00 0.21
C MET A 61 -2.35 -15.84 0.28
N VAL A 62 -1.62 -15.60 -0.81
CA VAL A 62 -0.64 -14.53 -0.97
C VAL A 62 -1.12 -13.61 -2.09
N LEU A 63 -1.46 -12.37 -1.73
CA LEU A 63 -1.97 -11.38 -2.67
C LEU A 63 -0.94 -10.26 -2.86
N GLU A 64 -0.47 -10.08 -4.09
CA GLU A 64 0.43 -8.98 -4.44
C GLU A 64 -0.38 -7.70 -4.74
N VAL A 65 -0.06 -6.62 -4.03
CA VAL A 65 -0.69 -5.30 -4.14
C VAL A 65 0.34 -4.23 -4.50
N PHE A 66 -0.12 -3.05 -4.94
CA PHE A 66 0.76 -1.88 -5.14
C PHE A 66 1.43 -1.44 -3.83
N GLY A 67 2.25 -0.38 -3.89
CA GLY A 67 3.10 0.09 -2.80
C GLY A 67 4.57 -0.15 -3.13
N ARG A 68 5.08 0.66 -4.05
CA ARG A 68 6.48 0.58 -4.49
C ARG A 68 7.45 1.07 -3.40
N TYR A 69 7.14 2.22 -2.82
CA TYR A 69 7.98 2.87 -1.82
C TYR A 69 7.28 3.04 -0.48
N ALA A 70 5.95 2.93 -0.44
CA ALA A 70 5.15 3.07 0.76
C ALA A 70 4.11 1.93 0.88
N GLY A 71 3.92 1.43 2.09
CA GLY A 71 3.09 0.25 2.37
C GLY A 71 1.59 0.51 2.58
N PHE A 72 1.08 1.72 2.37
CA PHE A 72 -0.30 2.10 2.76
C PHE A 72 -1.39 1.23 2.12
N THR A 73 -1.20 0.82 0.88
CA THR A 73 -2.06 -0.08 0.09
C THR A 73 -2.13 -1.51 0.64
N ALA A 74 -1.12 -1.97 1.38
CA ALA A 74 -1.15 -3.24 2.10
C ALA A 74 -1.63 -3.08 3.55
N MET A 75 -1.23 -1.98 4.20
CA MET A 75 -1.59 -1.67 5.59
C MET A 75 -3.09 -1.45 5.77
N LEU A 76 -3.71 -0.60 4.94
CA LEU A 76 -5.10 -0.18 5.15
C LEU A 76 -6.10 -1.34 4.95
N PRO A 77 -6.01 -2.17 3.89
CA PRO A 77 -6.83 -3.37 3.78
C PRO A 77 -6.61 -4.38 4.92
N THR A 78 -5.37 -4.56 5.38
CA THR A 78 -5.05 -5.45 6.51
C THR A 78 -5.66 -4.94 7.81
N MET A 79 -5.64 -3.63 8.03
CA MET A 79 -6.32 -2.99 9.16
C MET A 79 -7.84 -3.19 9.08
N ALA A 80 -8.40 -3.12 7.88
CA ALA A 80 -9.82 -3.40 7.61
C ALA A 80 -10.20 -4.89 7.70
N GLY A 81 -9.25 -5.76 8.06
CA GLY A 81 -9.47 -7.19 8.24
C GLY A 81 -9.45 -8.01 6.95
N ALA A 82 -9.01 -7.44 5.82
CA ALA A 82 -8.88 -8.18 4.56
C ALA A 82 -7.83 -9.30 4.67
N ALA A 83 -6.76 -9.09 5.43
CA ALA A 83 -5.69 -10.07 5.59
C ALA A 83 -5.28 -10.27 7.05
N ASN A 84 -4.64 -11.41 7.33
CA ASN A 84 -4.09 -11.71 8.64
C ASN A 84 -2.76 -10.97 8.86
N ARG A 85 -1.97 -10.86 7.80
CA ARG A 85 -0.63 -10.27 7.80
C ARG A 85 -0.43 -9.43 6.55
N CYS A 86 0.45 -8.44 6.64
CA CYS A 86 0.98 -7.73 5.49
C CYS A 86 2.48 -7.51 5.62
N VAL A 87 3.18 -7.49 4.48
CA VAL A 87 4.58 -7.09 4.39
C VAL A 87 4.70 -5.86 3.49
N ILE A 88 5.51 -4.90 3.92
CA ILE A 88 5.58 -3.55 3.38
C ILE A 88 7.02 -3.19 2.97
N PRO A 89 7.23 -2.21 2.07
CA PRO A 89 8.57 -1.79 1.65
C PRO A 89 9.45 -1.25 2.78
N GLU A 90 8.85 -0.68 3.82
CA GLU A 90 9.54 0.00 4.92
C GLU A 90 10.19 -0.94 5.95
N PHE A 91 9.89 -2.24 5.91
CA PHE A 91 10.41 -3.21 6.86
C PHE A 91 10.89 -4.48 6.18
N GLU A 92 12.16 -4.82 6.38
CA GLU A 92 12.73 -6.09 5.91
C GLU A 92 12.30 -7.23 6.83
N PHE A 93 11.43 -8.10 6.32
CA PHE A 93 10.89 -9.21 7.12
C PHE A 93 11.72 -10.48 6.99
N ASP A 94 11.64 -11.34 8.00
CA ASP A 94 12.19 -12.69 7.94
C ASP A 94 11.16 -13.69 7.38
N LEU A 95 11.58 -14.52 6.43
CA LEU A 95 10.70 -15.49 5.76
C LEU A 95 10.29 -16.65 6.66
N ASP A 96 11.17 -17.09 7.57
CA ASP A 96 10.85 -18.19 8.48
C ASP A 96 9.83 -17.71 9.52
N HIS A 97 10.03 -16.52 10.12
CA HIS A 97 9.09 -15.86 11.03
C HIS A 97 7.72 -15.61 10.38
N LEU A 98 7.70 -15.02 9.17
CA LEU A 98 6.47 -14.82 8.42
C LEU A 98 5.72 -16.15 8.18
N THR A 99 6.45 -17.21 7.83
CA THR A 99 5.86 -18.52 7.59
C THR A 99 5.26 -19.10 8.87
N GLU A 100 5.98 -19.01 10.00
CA GLU A 100 5.52 -19.49 11.30
C GLU A 100 4.17 -18.87 11.69
N ILE A 101 4.09 -17.53 11.67
CA ILE A 101 2.88 -16.81 12.08
C ILE A 101 1.71 -17.03 11.12
N LEU A 102 1.96 -17.24 9.82
CA LEU A 102 0.91 -17.54 8.84
C LEU A 102 0.37 -18.96 8.99
N VAL A 103 1.21 -19.92 9.37
CA VAL A 103 0.78 -21.28 9.71
C VAL A 103 -0.03 -21.28 10.99
N GLU A 104 0.36 -20.47 11.97
CA GLU A 104 -0.42 -20.24 13.20
C GLU A 104 -1.80 -19.65 12.89
N ASP A 105 -1.86 -18.55 12.12
CA ASP A 105 -3.12 -17.92 11.70
C ASP A 105 -4.04 -18.90 10.97
N ARG A 106 -3.46 -19.72 10.09
CA ARG A 106 -4.19 -20.74 9.34
C ARG A 106 -4.83 -21.74 10.29
N ARG A 107 -4.07 -22.24 11.27
CA ARG A 107 -4.55 -23.22 12.26
C ARG A 107 -5.66 -22.66 13.15
N ASN A 108 -5.59 -21.36 13.45
CA ASN A 108 -6.56 -20.68 14.30
C ASN A 108 -7.82 -20.25 13.53
N ASN A 109 -7.84 -20.39 12.21
CA ASN A 109 -9.01 -20.12 11.38
C ASN A 109 -9.87 -21.40 11.26
N PRO A 110 -11.19 -21.34 11.56
CA PRO A 110 -12.09 -22.51 11.46
C PRO A 110 -12.12 -23.18 10.07
N SER A 111 -11.81 -22.44 9.01
CA SER A 111 -11.72 -22.95 7.63
C SER A 111 -10.28 -23.22 7.17
N ASN A 112 -9.32 -23.31 8.11
CA ASN A 112 -7.93 -23.69 7.87
C ASN A 112 -7.22 -22.88 6.77
N TYR A 113 -7.43 -21.57 6.70
CA TYR A 113 -6.72 -20.68 5.76
C TYR A 113 -6.17 -19.42 6.44
N SER A 114 -5.13 -18.84 5.85
CA SER A 114 -4.63 -17.51 6.24
C SER A 114 -4.31 -16.68 5.00
N ILE A 115 -4.27 -15.37 5.16
CA ILE A 115 -4.11 -14.41 4.06
C ILE A 115 -2.95 -13.46 4.38
N LEU A 116 -2.07 -13.31 3.39
CA LEU A 116 -0.96 -12.36 3.36
C LEU A 116 -1.18 -11.35 2.23
N LEU A 117 -1.12 -10.06 2.54
CA LEU A 117 -0.88 -9.03 1.51
C LEU A 117 0.62 -8.75 1.40
N VAL A 118 1.13 -8.75 0.17
CA VAL A 118 2.53 -8.45 -0.13
C VAL A 118 2.55 -7.21 -0.99
N SER A 119 3.12 -6.12 -0.46
CA SER A 119 3.37 -4.93 -1.27
C SER A 119 4.45 -5.20 -2.30
N GLU A 120 4.30 -4.68 -3.53
CA GLU A 120 5.25 -4.95 -4.63
C GLU A 120 6.69 -4.53 -4.34
N GLY A 121 6.88 -3.55 -3.44
CA GLY A 121 8.18 -3.09 -2.96
C GLY A 121 8.68 -3.78 -1.69
N ALA A 122 7.98 -4.78 -1.16
CA ALA A 122 8.36 -5.46 0.07
C ALA A 122 9.72 -6.18 -0.08
N LYS A 123 10.51 -6.16 1.00
CA LYS A 123 11.85 -6.74 1.05
C LYS A 123 11.94 -7.76 2.18
N TYR A 124 12.72 -8.81 1.97
CA TYR A 124 13.00 -9.82 2.99
C TYR A 124 14.50 -9.97 3.19
N ILE A 125 14.90 -10.41 4.38
CA ILE A 125 16.31 -10.58 4.75
C ILE A 125 16.98 -11.58 3.78
N GLY A 126 18.09 -11.16 3.16
CA GLY A 126 18.82 -11.97 2.17
C GLY A 126 18.30 -11.88 0.73
N ALA A 127 17.37 -10.96 0.43
CA ALA A 127 16.83 -10.76 -0.92
C ALA A 127 17.85 -10.22 -1.96
N GLU A 128 19.00 -9.70 -1.52
CA GLU A 128 20.04 -9.11 -2.39
C GLU A 128 20.54 -10.06 -3.51
N MET A 129 20.41 -11.38 -3.32
CA MET A 129 20.82 -12.37 -4.32
C MET A 129 19.86 -12.52 -5.50
N GLN A 130 18.63 -11.99 -5.45
CA GLN A 130 17.61 -12.20 -6.51
C GLN A 130 17.32 -10.98 -7.40
N PHE A 131 17.66 -9.76 -6.95
CA PHE A 131 17.33 -8.52 -7.67
C PHE A 131 18.40 -8.05 -8.67
N GLN A 132 19.52 -8.78 -8.82
CA GLN A 132 20.56 -8.44 -9.81
C GLN A 132 20.12 -8.61 -11.28
N ASP A 133 19.04 -9.36 -11.54
CA ASP A 133 18.52 -9.64 -12.89
C ASP A 133 17.30 -8.79 -13.30
N ALA A 134 16.91 -7.79 -12.51
CA ALA A 134 15.72 -6.98 -12.82
C ALA A 134 16.02 -5.93 -13.91
N GLU A 135 15.37 -6.07 -15.08
CA GLU A 135 15.31 -5.03 -16.11
C GLU A 135 14.89 -3.68 -15.49
N ARG A 136 15.54 -2.59 -15.87
CA ARG A 136 15.09 -1.24 -15.51
C ARG A 136 14.00 -0.82 -16.49
N ASP A 137 12.93 -0.19 -16.00
CA ASP A 137 11.91 0.39 -16.86
C ASP A 137 12.43 1.62 -17.64
N ALA A 138 11.63 2.14 -18.56
CA ALA A 138 11.98 3.29 -19.41
C ALA A 138 12.27 4.59 -18.63
N PHE A 139 11.98 4.63 -17.33
CA PHE A 139 12.24 5.76 -16.43
C PHE A 139 13.41 5.49 -15.46
N GLY A 140 14.08 4.34 -15.57
CA GLY A 140 15.25 3.98 -14.78
C GLY A 140 14.94 3.30 -13.44
N HIS A 141 13.68 2.96 -13.14
CA HIS A 141 13.32 2.23 -11.93
C HIS A 141 13.45 0.71 -12.15
N ALA A 142 13.81 -0.04 -11.10
CA ALA A 142 13.78 -1.51 -11.15
C ALA A 142 12.36 -1.99 -11.49
N LYS A 143 12.22 -2.96 -12.42
CA LYS A 143 10.94 -3.57 -12.76
C LYS A 143 10.41 -4.34 -11.56
N LEU A 144 9.55 -3.68 -10.78
CA LEU A 144 8.91 -4.22 -9.60
C LEU A 144 7.67 -5.03 -9.97
N GLY A 145 7.44 -6.12 -9.22
CA GLY A 145 6.37 -7.07 -9.42
C GLY A 145 6.85 -8.52 -9.49
N GLY A 146 6.02 -9.45 -9.02
CA GLY A 146 6.38 -10.87 -8.92
C GLY A 146 6.92 -11.29 -7.56
N ILE A 147 7.07 -10.34 -6.62
CA ILE A 147 7.46 -10.63 -5.24
C ILE A 147 6.45 -11.54 -4.54
N GLY A 148 5.15 -11.43 -4.88
CA GLY A 148 4.11 -12.33 -4.35
C GLY A 148 4.37 -13.79 -4.70
N LYS A 149 4.83 -14.07 -5.93
CA LYS A 149 5.23 -15.41 -6.36
C LYS A 149 6.47 -15.90 -5.61
N ILE A 150 7.51 -15.07 -5.53
CA ILE A 150 8.76 -15.38 -4.84
C ILE A 150 8.49 -15.71 -3.36
N VAL A 151 7.76 -14.83 -2.67
CA VAL A 151 7.38 -14.99 -1.27
C VAL A 151 6.47 -16.21 -1.09
N GLY A 152 5.50 -16.42 -1.98
CA GLY A 152 4.63 -17.59 -1.97
C GLY A 152 5.42 -18.92 -2.08
N ASP A 153 6.32 -19.03 -3.04
CA ASP A 153 7.16 -20.22 -3.22
C ASP A 153 8.11 -20.42 -2.02
N ALA A 154 8.65 -19.33 -1.47
CA ALA A 154 9.48 -19.35 -0.27
C ALA A 154 8.70 -19.83 0.98
N ILE A 155 7.46 -19.37 1.18
CA ILE A 155 6.58 -19.84 2.26
C ILE A 155 6.25 -21.32 2.06
N LYS A 156 5.87 -21.72 0.83
CA LYS A 156 5.50 -23.10 0.51
C LYS A 156 6.60 -24.09 0.90
N THR A 157 7.85 -23.77 0.61
CA THR A 157 9.01 -24.61 0.95
C THR A 157 9.32 -24.64 2.45
N ARG A 158 9.01 -23.56 3.19
CA ARG A 158 9.24 -23.44 4.64
C ARG A 158 8.11 -24.01 5.49
N THR A 159 6.89 -24.08 4.99
CA THR A 159 5.73 -24.58 5.76
C THR A 159 5.94 -25.92 6.48
N PRO A 160 6.68 -26.92 5.96
CA PRO A 160 6.91 -28.16 6.71
C PRO A 160 7.62 -27.96 8.05
N LYS A 161 8.48 -26.94 8.19
CA LYS A 161 9.17 -26.61 9.44
C LYS A 161 8.17 -26.28 10.57
N PHE A 162 7.07 -25.62 10.22
CA PHE A 162 6.08 -25.09 11.18
C PHE A 162 4.74 -25.85 11.17
N ASN A 163 4.60 -26.86 10.29
CA ASN A 163 3.36 -27.61 10.08
C ASN A 163 3.58 -29.13 10.17
N ASN A 164 4.27 -29.60 11.21
CA ASN A 164 4.47 -31.02 11.50
C ASN A 164 5.01 -31.82 10.29
N GLY A 165 5.95 -31.24 9.53
CA GLY A 165 6.53 -31.86 8.33
C GLY A 165 5.62 -31.87 7.09
N LYS A 166 4.39 -31.35 7.18
CA LYS A 166 3.44 -31.31 6.05
C LYS A 166 3.50 -29.98 5.31
N ARG A 167 3.56 -30.05 3.99
CA ARG A 167 3.53 -28.86 3.12
C ARG A 167 2.11 -28.28 3.06
N ILE A 168 2.01 -26.95 3.12
CA ILE A 168 0.77 -26.22 2.86
C ILE A 168 0.83 -25.60 1.46
N ASN A 169 -0.25 -25.72 0.71
CA ASN A 169 -0.35 -25.14 -0.62
C ASN A 169 -0.63 -23.64 -0.55
N ILE A 170 -0.19 -22.92 -1.58
CA ILE A 170 -0.33 -21.47 -1.70
C ILE A 170 -1.31 -21.15 -2.83
N ILE A 171 -2.20 -20.19 -2.60
CA ILE A 171 -2.88 -19.46 -3.69
C ILE A 171 -2.12 -18.15 -3.84
N GLU A 172 -1.52 -17.94 -4.99
CA GLU A 172 -0.90 -16.65 -5.32
C GLU A 172 -1.78 -15.92 -6.33
N GLN A 173 -2.00 -14.63 -6.08
CA GLN A 173 -2.69 -13.77 -7.03
C GLN A 173 -2.13 -12.35 -6.96
N LYS A 174 -1.63 -11.88 -8.10
CA LYS A 174 -1.36 -10.46 -8.31
C LYS A 174 -2.65 -9.71 -8.62
N LEU A 175 -3.00 -8.71 -7.80
CA LEU A 175 -4.17 -7.87 -8.06
C LEU A 175 -3.86 -6.84 -9.17
N GLY A 176 -2.68 -6.21 -9.11
CA GLY A 176 -2.15 -5.37 -10.19
C GLY A 176 -3.19 -4.40 -10.78
N TYR A 177 -3.38 -4.41 -12.10
CA TYR A 177 -4.30 -3.48 -12.77
C TYR A 177 -5.75 -3.55 -12.29
N LEU A 178 -6.19 -4.65 -11.66
CA LEU A 178 -7.55 -4.78 -11.13
C LEU A 178 -7.86 -3.77 -10.01
N THR A 179 -6.83 -3.26 -9.32
CA THR A 179 -6.98 -2.22 -8.27
C THR A 179 -6.58 -0.83 -8.78
N ARG A 180 -6.36 -0.68 -10.09
CA ARG A 180 -6.03 0.58 -10.77
C ARG A 180 -7.07 0.98 -11.82
N CYS A 181 -8.10 0.16 -12.01
CA CYS A 181 -9.19 0.39 -12.95
C CYS A 181 -10.55 0.34 -12.25
N GLY A 182 -11.59 0.70 -13.00
CA GLY A 182 -12.96 0.73 -12.50
C GLY A 182 -13.42 2.12 -12.06
N ASP A 183 -14.64 2.16 -11.55
CA ASP A 183 -15.29 3.38 -11.08
C ASP A 183 -14.73 3.81 -9.72
N PRO A 184 -14.66 5.12 -9.44
CA PRO A 184 -14.21 5.61 -8.14
C PRO A 184 -15.16 5.17 -7.03
N ASP A 185 -14.61 4.89 -5.85
CA ASP A 185 -15.44 4.67 -4.67
C ASP A 185 -16.03 6.00 -4.13
N ALA A 186 -16.80 5.92 -3.04
CA ALA A 186 -17.47 7.10 -2.49
C ALA A 186 -16.49 8.21 -2.09
N VAL A 187 -15.33 7.86 -1.51
CA VAL A 187 -14.35 8.87 -1.07
C VAL A 187 -13.64 9.47 -2.27
N ASP A 188 -13.22 8.63 -3.23
CA ASP A 188 -12.60 9.08 -4.48
C ASP A 188 -13.59 9.77 -5.43
N SER A 189 -14.89 9.75 -5.15
CA SER A 189 -15.88 10.57 -5.85
C SER A 189 -16.03 11.97 -5.22
N ILE A 190 -15.80 12.08 -3.90
CA ILE A 190 -15.98 13.33 -3.14
C ILE A 190 -14.71 14.18 -3.13
N VAL A 191 -13.56 13.57 -2.82
CA VAL A 191 -12.31 14.31 -2.62
C VAL A 191 -11.83 15.03 -3.89
N PRO A 192 -11.87 14.42 -5.09
CA PRO A 192 -11.48 15.13 -6.32
C PRO A 192 -12.35 16.35 -6.62
N MET A 193 -13.64 16.30 -6.30
CA MET A 193 -14.54 17.45 -6.43
C MET A 193 -14.10 18.61 -5.53
N ALA A 194 -13.80 18.33 -4.26
CA ALA A 194 -13.31 19.33 -3.32
C ALA A 194 -11.94 19.89 -3.74
N TYR A 195 -11.00 19.02 -4.12
CA TYR A 195 -9.66 19.41 -4.59
C TYR A 195 -9.72 20.25 -5.86
N GLY A 196 -10.59 19.90 -6.81
CA GLY A 196 -10.80 20.68 -8.03
C GLY A 196 -11.34 22.08 -7.76
N ASN A 197 -12.34 22.21 -6.88
CA ASN A 197 -12.89 23.50 -6.49
C ASN A 197 -11.86 24.37 -5.76
N LEU A 198 -11.09 23.80 -4.83
CA LEU A 198 -10.02 24.54 -4.14
C LEU A 198 -8.93 25.00 -5.10
N ALA A 199 -8.56 24.16 -6.07
CA ALA A 199 -7.60 24.55 -7.09
C ALA A 199 -8.13 25.72 -7.94
N LEU A 200 -9.41 25.69 -8.32
CA LEU A 200 -10.04 26.78 -9.06
C LEU A 200 -10.11 28.07 -8.24
N ASP A 201 -10.48 27.99 -6.96
CA ASP A 201 -10.50 29.14 -6.05
C ASP A 201 -9.13 29.82 -5.94
N LEU A 202 -8.04 29.03 -5.87
CA LEU A 202 -6.68 29.55 -5.85
C LEU A 202 -6.35 30.28 -7.15
N ILE A 203 -6.73 29.71 -8.30
CA ILE A 203 -6.53 30.33 -9.61
C ILE A 203 -7.29 31.65 -9.71
N ILE A 204 -8.55 31.70 -9.31
CA ILE A 204 -9.38 32.92 -9.32
C ILE A 204 -8.77 34.00 -8.41
N LYS A 205 -8.24 33.62 -7.25
CA LYS A 205 -7.56 34.52 -6.32
C LYS A 205 -6.16 34.96 -6.79
N GLY A 206 -5.66 34.44 -7.91
CA GLY A 206 -4.31 34.71 -8.42
C GLY A 206 -3.20 34.10 -7.57
N VAL A 207 -3.51 33.09 -6.76
CA VAL A 207 -2.55 32.38 -5.91
C VAL A 207 -2.00 31.18 -6.67
N HIS A 208 -0.67 31.05 -6.71
CA HIS A 208 0.06 30.02 -7.46
C HIS A 208 1.17 29.41 -6.61
N GLY A 209 1.83 28.35 -7.11
CA GLY A 209 2.87 27.62 -6.39
C GLY A 209 2.30 26.80 -5.23
N ARG A 210 1.08 26.27 -5.38
CA ARG A 210 0.35 25.59 -4.30
C ARG A 210 -0.04 24.16 -4.68
N LEU A 211 -0.07 23.29 -3.69
CA LEU A 211 -0.64 21.95 -3.73
C LEU A 211 -1.91 21.92 -2.88
N VAL A 212 -3.05 21.47 -3.43
CA VAL A 212 -4.25 21.21 -2.62
C VAL A 212 -4.08 19.93 -1.81
N VAL A 213 -4.54 19.93 -0.56
CA VAL A 213 -4.30 18.82 0.38
C VAL A 213 -5.51 18.56 1.25
N LEU A 214 -5.56 17.35 1.82
CA LEU A 214 -6.34 17.03 3.01
C LEU A 214 -5.34 16.92 4.16
N LYS A 215 -5.56 17.63 5.27
CA LYS A 215 -4.67 17.58 6.44
C LYS A 215 -5.48 17.55 7.72
N ASN A 216 -5.25 16.53 8.54
CA ASN A 216 -6.05 16.24 9.73
C ASN A 216 -7.56 16.22 9.43
N GLY A 217 -7.94 15.61 8.31
CA GLY A 217 -9.34 15.55 7.86
C GLY A 217 -9.96 16.88 7.42
N ARG A 218 -9.15 17.91 7.18
CA ARG A 218 -9.60 19.23 6.70
C ARG A 218 -8.98 19.53 5.35
N TYR A 219 -9.76 20.10 4.44
CA TYR A 219 -9.24 20.55 3.15
C TYR A 219 -8.45 21.85 3.29
N ASP A 220 -7.28 21.91 2.68
CA ASP A 220 -6.40 23.08 2.69
C ASP A 220 -5.49 23.08 1.44
N ASN A 221 -4.47 23.93 1.44
CA ASN A 221 -3.41 23.97 0.44
C ASN A 221 -2.06 24.32 1.09
N LEU A 222 -0.97 23.80 0.54
CA LEU A 222 0.40 24.01 1.01
C LEU A 222 1.30 24.55 -0.13
N PRO A 223 2.47 25.13 0.18
CA PRO A 223 3.49 25.41 -0.83
C PRO A 223 3.84 24.14 -1.60
N ILE A 224 3.93 24.21 -2.93
CA ILE A 224 4.14 23.04 -3.79
C ILE A 224 5.48 22.33 -3.50
N GLU A 225 6.47 23.05 -2.98
CA GLU A 225 7.80 22.56 -2.60
C GLU A 225 7.74 21.43 -1.56
N VAL A 226 6.63 21.30 -0.82
CA VAL A 226 6.41 20.20 0.12
C VAL A 226 6.56 18.84 -0.56
N VAL A 227 6.18 18.73 -1.84
CA VAL A 227 6.25 17.50 -2.65
C VAL A 227 7.66 16.91 -2.71
N THR A 228 8.69 17.76 -2.71
CA THR A 228 10.10 17.32 -2.80
C THR A 228 10.85 17.46 -1.48
N SER A 229 10.17 17.88 -0.41
CA SER A 229 10.81 18.17 0.88
C SER A 229 11.06 16.93 1.74
N SER A 230 10.24 15.89 1.59
CA SER A 230 10.34 14.64 2.34
C SER A 230 9.72 13.49 1.54
N ASN A 231 9.87 12.26 2.04
CA ASN A 231 9.10 11.12 1.56
C ASN A 231 7.96 10.84 2.53
N LYS A 232 6.78 10.48 2.02
CA LYS A 232 5.68 10.00 2.85
C LYS A 232 5.67 8.47 2.80
N VAL A 233 6.01 7.86 3.93
CA VAL A 233 6.09 6.40 4.11
C VAL A 233 5.42 6.01 5.42
N VAL A 234 5.13 4.72 5.60
CA VAL A 234 4.60 4.20 6.85
C VAL A 234 5.63 4.40 7.96
N ASP A 235 5.23 5.09 9.03
CA ASP A 235 6.01 5.09 10.27
C ASP A 235 5.88 3.71 10.93
N VAL A 236 6.90 2.89 10.74
CA VAL A 236 6.95 1.51 11.26
C VAL A 236 6.78 1.50 12.78
N THR A 237 7.46 2.38 13.49
CA THR A 237 7.44 2.40 14.96
C THR A 237 6.06 2.72 15.52
N LYS A 238 5.30 3.56 14.81
CA LYS A 238 3.99 4.03 15.23
C LYS A 238 2.84 3.17 14.73
N HIS A 239 2.94 2.63 13.52
CA HIS A 239 1.80 2.05 12.81
C HIS A 239 1.93 0.56 12.51
N TYR A 240 3.14 -0.01 12.54
CA TYR A 240 3.37 -1.40 12.12
C TYR A 240 3.97 -2.25 13.23
N ASN A 241 3.30 -3.34 13.58
CA ASN A 241 3.82 -4.32 14.51
C ASN A 241 4.78 -5.27 13.77
N THR A 242 6.08 -5.12 14.01
CA THR A 242 7.14 -5.91 13.37
C THR A 242 7.12 -7.39 13.79
N ASP A 243 6.67 -7.70 15.00
CA ASP A 243 6.60 -9.07 15.50
C ASP A 243 5.39 -9.82 14.92
N ARG A 244 4.30 -9.09 14.68
CA ARG A 244 3.04 -9.65 14.16
C ARG A 244 2.85 -9.38 12.68
N LEU A 245 3.78 -8.70 12.00
CA LEU A 245 3.72 -8.31 10.58
C LEU A 245 2.34 -7.81 10.14
N ARG A 246 1.81 -6.82 10.85
CA ARG A 246 0.48 -6.23 10.61
C ARG A 246 0.37 -4.85 11.28
N PRO A 247 -0.66 -4.03 10.97
CA PRO A 247 -0.87 -2.76 11.65
C PRO A 247 -1.09 -2.91 13.17
N PHE A 248 -0.77 -1.88 13.94
CA PHE A 248 -1.27 -1.76 15.32
C PHE A 248 -2.77 -1.47 15.32
N TYR A 249 -3.50 -2.11 16.23
CA TYR A 249 -4.97 -1.97 16.37
C TYR A 249 -5.38 -1.24 17.66
N HIS A 250 -4.44 -0.55 18.31
CA HIS A 250 -4.66 0.07 19.61
C HIS A 250 -4.75 1.59 19.46
N SER A 251 -5.65 2.20 20.26
CA SER A 251 -5.83 3.65 20.39
C SER A 251 -6.09 4.40 19.07
N PHE A 252 -7.38 4.63 18.78
CA PHE A 252 -7.83 5.47 17.65
C PHE A 252 -8.27 6.88 18.07
N GLU A 253 -8.09 7.22 19.34
CA GLU A 253 -8.56 8.48 19.90
C GLU A 253 -7.87 9.67 19.21
N MET A 254 -8.67 10.62 18.72
CA MET A 254 -8.24 11.86 18.08
C MET A 254 -7.36 11.70 16.84
N LEU A 255 -7.32 10.52 16.24
CA LEU A 255 -6.61 10.27 14.98
C LEU A 255 -7.49 10.67 13.78
N PRO A 256 -6.89 11.16 12.67
CA PRO A 256 -7.63 11.43 11.45
C PRO A 256 -8.22 10.13 10.88
N GLN A 257 -9.27 10.24 10.06
CA GLN A 257 -9.93 9.09 9.44
C GLN A 257 -8.94 8.18 8.68
N PHE A 258 -7.98 8.79 7.98
CA PHE A 258 -6.84 8.08 7.42
C PHE A 258 -5.72 7.97 8.47
N ILE A 259 -5.92 7.06 9.42
CA ILE A 259 -5.15 6.93 10.67
C ILE A 259 -3.63 6.76 10.47
N MET A 260 -3.23 6.22 9.31
CA MET A 260 -1.86 5.83 9.01
C MET A 260 -1.18 6.75 7.98
N THR A 261 -1.80 7.88 7.61
CA THR A 261 -1.38 8.70 6.45
C THR A 261 -1.02 10.12 6.84
#